data_AF-J9H7A5-F1
#
_entry.id   AF-J9H7A5-F1
#
_cell.length_a   1.000
_cell.length_b   1.000
_cell.length_c   1.000
_cell.angle_alpha   90.00
_cell.angle_beta   90.00
_cell.angle_gamma   90.00
#
_symmetry.space_group_name_H-M   'P 1'
#
loop_
_entity.id
_entity.type
_entity.pdbx_description
1 polymer ?
#
loop_
_entity_poly.entity_id
_entity_poly.type
_entity_poly.pdbx_seq_one_letter_code
_entity_poly.pdbx_strand_id
1 'polypeptide(L)'
;MANLKISKLDVEAAELDFQQALIKAGVEVSDALDEYQAAIKKQAYREEKVAELEKTVESTQMLFQYGSTTSYLETLTAQQSLLSGQLALINDKYAKVGAAISLYQALGGGRN
;
A
#
# COMPACT_ATOMS: atom_id res chain seq x y z
N MET A 1 25.10 38.29 34.23
CA MET A 1 25.27 36.83 34.41
C MET A 1 23.96 36.05 34.25
N ALA A 2 22.81 36.55 34.74
CA ALA A 2 21.50 35.90 34.55
C ALA A 2 21.11 35.72 33.06
N ASN A 3 21.22 36.76 32.24
CA ASN A 3 20.87 36.69 30.81
C ASN A 3 21.70 35.68 30.00
N LEU A 4 22.99 35.52 30.32
CA LEU A 4 23.84 34.50 29.69
C LEU A 4 23.41 33.09 30.08
N LYS A 5 22.95 32.90 31.32
CA LYS A 5 22.48 31.60 31.80
C LYS A 5 21.12 31.24 31.17
N ILE A 6 20.23 32.20 31.04
CA ILE A 6 18.94 32.06 30.32
C ILE A 6 19.21 31.71 28.86
N SER A 7 20.05 32.49 28.17
CA SER A 7 20.39 32.23 26.76
C SER A 7 21.04 30.86 26.54
N LYS A 8 21.83 30.35 27.48
CA LYS A 8 22.38 28.98 27.40
C LYS A 8 21.28 27.92 27.52
N LEU A 9 20.33 28.10 28.43
CA LEU A 9 19.19 27.18 28.59
C LEU A 9 18.28 27.20 27.36
N ASP A 10 18.07 28.37 26.74
CA ASP A 10 17.27 28.49 25.52
C ASP A 10 17.92 27.74 24.34
N VAL A 11 19.25 27.81 24.21
CA VAL A 11 19.99 27.06 23.19
C VAL A 11 19.91 25.55 23.43
N GLU A 12 20.06 25.12 24.69
CA GLU A 12 19.97 23.69 25.06
C GLU A 12 18.56 23.14 24.81
N ALA A 13 17.52 23.93 25.09
CA ALA A 13 16.13 23.58 24.74
C ALA A 13 15.94 23.47 23.22
N ALA A 14 16.43 24.44 22.44
CA ALA A 14 16.32 24.42 20.99
C ALA A 14 17.08 23.24 20.35
N GLU A 15 18.21 22.83 20.92
CA GLU A 15 18.96 21.65 20.47
C GLU A 15 18.17 20.36 20.72
N LEU A 16 17.56 20.22 21.90
CA LEU A 16 16.69 19.08 22.23
C LEU A 16 15.45 19.03 21.33
N ASP A 17 14.79 20.17 21.10
CA ASP A 17 13.63 20.26 20.22
C ASP A 17 14.00 19.85 18.78
N PHE A 18 15.17 20.29 18.30
CA PHE A 18 15.68 19.90 16.98
C PHE A 18 15.96 18.39 16.91
N GLN A 19 16.63 17.82 17.90
CA GLN A 19 16.89 16.38 17.96
C GLN A 19 15.58 15.57 17.97
N GLN A 20 14.59 16.01 18.74
CA GLN A 20 13.30 15.33 18.82
C GLN A 20 12.51 15.43 17.51
N ALA A 21 12.53 16.60 16.85
CA ALA A 21 11.94 16.78 15.54
C ALA A 21 12.60 15.88 14.47
N LEU A 22 13.93 15.75 14.52
CA LEU A 22 14.68 14.90 13.60
C LEU A 22 14.34 13.41 13.79
N ILE A 23 14.30 12.93 15.04
CA ILE A 23 13.91 11.55 15.36
C ILE A 23 12.49 11.28 14.87
N LYS A 24 11.56 12.19 15.16
CA LYS A 24 10.16 12.06 14.75
C LYS A 24 10.01 11.97 13.23
N ALA A 25 10.68 12.86 12.49
CA ALA A 25 10.68 12.82 11.03
C ALA A 25 11.28 11.51 10.49
N GLY A 26 12.34 11.00 11.12
CA GLY A 26 12.94 9.72 10.75
C GLY A 26 11.97 8.54 10.89
N VAL A 27 11.20 8.50 11.99
CA VAL A 27 10.16 7.49 12.21
C VAL A 27 9.03 7.64 11.18
N GLU A 28 8.53 8.85 10.95
CA GLU A 28 7.45 9.11 9.98
C GLU A 28 7.83 8.66 8.56
N VAL A 29 9.08 8.89 8.13
CA VAL A 29 9.57 8.42 6.83
C VAL A 29 9.71 6.90 6.80
N SER A 30 10.22 6.29 7.87
CA SER A 30 10.37 4.83 7.96
C SER A 30 9.02 4.13 7.86
N ASP A 31 8.03 4.60 8.62
CA ASP A 31 6.69 4.02 8.65
C ASP A 31 6.01 4.14 7.27
N ALA A 32 6.11 5.33 6.63
CA ALA A 32 5.53 5.54 5.30
C ALA A 32 6.23 4.69 4.22
N LEU A 33 7.54 4.46 4.35
CA LEU A 33 8.29 3.61 3.44
C LEU A 33 7.86 2.15 3.58
N ASP A 34 7.72 1.67 4.80
CA ASP A 34 7.27 0.31 5.09
C ASP A 34 5.84 0.07 4.58
N GLU A 35 4.94 1.04 4.77
CA GLU A 35 3.58 0.98 4.23
C GLU A 35 3.58 0.90 2.70
N TYR A 36 4.38 1.72 2.03
CA TYR A 36 4.50 1.68 0.58
C TYR A 36 5.06 0.35 0.05
N GLN A 37 6.09 -0.20 0.71
CA GLN A 37 6.64 -1.51 0.35
C GLN A 37 5.63 -2.64 0.57
N ALA A 38 4.87 -2.60 1.66
CA ALA A 38 3.81 -3.55 1.92
C ALA A 38 2.72 -3.47 0.84
N ALA A 39 2.33 -2.27 0.42
CA ALA A 39 1.34 -2.07 -0.63
C ALA A 39 1.82 -2.59 -1.99
N ILE A 40 3.10 -2.42 -2.35
CA ILE A 40 3.70 -3.02 -3.55
C ILE A 40 3.56 -4.54 -3.53
N LYS A 41 3.99 -5.18 -2.44
CA LYS A 41 3.94 -6.65 -2.30
C LYS A 41 2.49 -7.15 -2.40
N LYS A 42 1.57 -6.47 -1.71
CA LYS A 42 0.14 -6.81 -1.69
C LYS A 42 -0.49 -6.72 -3.09
N GLN A 43 -0.16 -5.68 -3.87
CA GLN A 43 -0.58 -5.57 -5.27
C GLN A 43 -0.06 -6.74 -6.10
N ALA A 44 1.24 -7.04 -6.02
CA ALA A 44 1.86 -8.12 -6.80
C ALA A 44 1.21 -9.48 -6.52
N TYR A 45 1.02 -9.84 -5.25
CA TYR A 45 0.32 -11.07 -4.88
C TYR A 45 -1.12 -11.13 -5.42
N ARG A 46 -1.80 -9.98 -5.51
CA ARG A 46 -3.16 -9.94 -6.03
C ARG A 46 -3.21 -10.04 -7.54
N GLU A 47 -2.21 -9.51 -8.24
CA GLU A 47 -2.06 -9.70 -9.69
C GLU A 47 -1.88 -11.19 -10.03
N GLU A 48 -1.03 -11.91 -9.30
CA GLU A 48 -0.87 -13.36 -9.45
C GLU A 48 -2.18 -14.10 -9.21
N LYS A 49 -2.91 -13.75 -8.15
CA LYS A 49 -4.19 -14.38 -7.82
C LYS A 49 -5.27 -14.12 -8.88
N VAL A 50 -5.32 -12.92 -9.46
CA VAL A 50 -6.23 -12.60 -10.57
C VAL A 50 -5.87 -13.43 -11.80
N ALA A 51 -4.58 -13.58 -12.13
CA ALA A 51 -4.15 -14.40 -13.26
C ALA A 51 -4.57 -15.88 -13.11
N GLU A 52 -4.51 -16.43 -11.90
CA GLU A 52 -5.01 -17.80 -11.63
C GLU A 52 -6.55 -17.89 -11.75
N LEU A 53 -7.28 -16.85 -11.34
CA LEU A 53 -8.73 -16.79 -11.51
C LEU A 53 -9.12 -16.68 -12.99
N GLU A 54 -8.34 -15.97 -13.82
CA GLU A 54 -8.54 -15.89 -15.26
C GLU A 54 -8.40 -17.26 -15.92
N LYS A 55 -7.35 -18.02 -15.57
CA LYS A 55 -7.17 -19.42 -16.03
C LYS A 55 -8.32 -20.33 -15.58
N THR A 56 -8.84 -20.11 -14.38
CA THR A 56 -9.97 -20.88 -13.84
C THR A 56 -11.25 -20.60 -14.64
N VAL A 57 -11.51 -19.33 -14.98
CA VAL A 57 -12.64 -18.96 -15.84
C VAL A 57 -12.48 -19.57 -17.23
N GLU A 58 -11.29 -19.49 -17.82
CA GLU A 58 -11.01 -20.08 -19.14
C GLU A 58 -11.26 -21.60 -19.13
N SER A 59 -10.75 -22.29 -18.11
CA SER A 59 -10.92 -23.74 -17.95
C SER A 59 -12.38 -24.14 -17.76
N THR A 60 -13.13 -23.41 -16.92
CA THR A 60 -14.56 -23.70 -16.69
C THR A 60 -15.40 -23.42 -17.93
N GLN A 61 -15.07 -22.39 -18.72
CA GLN A 61 -15.71 -22.12 -20.01
C GLN A 61 -15.45 -23.21 -21.04
N MET A 62 -14.23 -23.75 -21.10
CA MET A 62 -13.91 -24.89 -21.98
C MET A 62 -14.69 -26.14 -21.56
N LEU A 63 -14.71 -26.46 -20.27
CA LEU A 63 -15.44 -27.62 -19.76
C LEU A 63 -16.96 -27.49 -19.96
N PHE A 64 -17.51 -26.28 -19.88
CA PHE A 64 -18.92 -26.03 -20.20
C PHE A 64 -19.23 -26.19 -21.69
N GLN A 65 -18.33 -25.74 -22.59
CA GLN A 65 -18.53 -25.84 -24.04
C GLN A 65 -18.35 -27.27 -24.58
N TYR A 66 -17.40 -28.03 -24.04
CA TYR A 66 -16.98 -29.32 -24.60
C TYR A 66 -17.22 -30.51 -23.67
N GLY A 67 -17.55 -30.28 -22.40
CA GLY A 67 -17.77 -31.31 -21.39
C GLY A 67 -19.24 -31.44 -20.97
N SER A 68 -19.62 -32.64 -20.54
CA SER A 68 -21.00 -32.96 -20.13
C SER A 68 -21.26 -32.73 -18.63
N THR A 69 -20.25 -32.32 -17.87
CA THR A 69 -20.25 -32.35 -16.39
C THR A 69 -20.24 -30.98 -15.73
N THR A 70 -19.88 -29.91 -16.44
CA THR A 70 -19.77 -28.56 -15.86
C THR A 70 -21.05 -27.77 -16.11
N SER A 71 -21.59 -27.20 -15.04
CA SER A 71 -22.83 -26.45 -15.09
C SER A 71 -22.60 -24.96 -15.38
N TYR A 72 -23.62 -24.30 -15.94
CA TYR A 72 -23.62 -22.84 -16.13
C TYR A 72 -23.38 -22.09 -14.80
N LEU A 73 -23.85 -22.65 -13.68
CA LEU A 73 -23.65 -22.08 -12.35
C LEU A 73 -22.18 -22.05 -11.93
N GLU A 74 -21.40 -23.09 -12.25
CA GLU A 74 -19.96 -23.13 -11.96
C GLU A 74 -19.19 -22.10 -12.78
N THR A 75 -19.55 -21.94 -14.05
CA THR A 75 -18.98 -20.90 -14.93
C THR A 75 -19.26 -19.51 -14.38
N LEU A 76 -20.52 -19.25 -13.98
CA LEU A 76 -20.91 -17.98 -13.37
C LEU A 76 -20.18 -17.72 -12.04
N THR A 77 -20.00 -18.76 -11.22
CA THR A 77 -19.28 -18.66 -9.94
C THR A 77 -17.80 -18.33 -10.16
N ALA A 78 -17.16 -18.94 -11.15
CA ALA A 78 -15.78 -18.62 -11.53
C ALA A 78 -15.66 -17.16 -12.00
N GLN A 79 -16.57 -16.70 -12.85
CA GLN A 79 -16.61 -15.31 -13.31
C GLN A 79 -16.82 -14.31 -12.17
N GLN A 80 -17.72 -14.60 -11.24
CA GLN A 80 -17.97 -13.76 -10.06
C GLN A 80 -16.74 -13.68 -9.15
N SER A 81 -16.01 -14.80 -9.00
CA SER A 81 -14.77 -14.86 -8.23
C SER A 81 -13.68 -14.01 -8.90
N LEU A 82 -13.54 -14.10 -10.23
CA LEU A 82 -12.61 -13.27 -11.00
C LEU A 82 -12.93 -11.77 -10.84
N LEU A 83 -14.20 -11.38 -11.03
CA LEU A 83 -14.63 -9.99 -10.89
C LEU A 83 -14.31 -9.44 -9.48
N SER A 84 -14.60 -10.22 -8.45
CA SER A 84 -14.29 -9.83 -7.06
C SER A 84 -12.77 -9.67 -6.84
N GLY A 85 -11.97 -10.56 -7.44
CA GLY A 85 -10.50 -10.46 -7.42
C GLY A 85 -9.98 -9.20 -8.12
N GLN A 86 -10.52 -8.88 -9.30
CA GLN A 86 -10.16 -7.68 -10.06
C GLN A 86 -10.52 -6.39 -9.32
N LEU A 87 -11.70 -6.32 -8.70
CA LEU A 87 -12.11 -5.19 -7.84
C LEU A 87 -11.14 -5.02 -6.65
N ALA A 88 -10.76 -6.12 -6.01
CA ALA A 88 -9.78 -6.08 -4.94
C ALA A 88 -8.39 -5.62 -5.43
N LEU A 89 -7.99 -5.97 -6.65
CA LEU A 89 -6.75 -5.49 -7.27
C LEU A 89 -6.78 -3.98 -7.51
N ILE A 90 -7.91 -3.44 -7.96
CA ILE A 90 -8.09 -1.99 -8.11
C ILE A 90 -7.93 -1.29 -6.76
N ASN A 91 -8.54 -1.83 -5.69
CA ASN A 91 -8.40 -1.28 -4.35
C ASN A 91 -6.96 -1.32 -3.84
N ASP A 92 -6.22 -2.39 -4.11
CA ASP A 92 -4.80 -2.49 -3.72
C ASP A 92 -3.92 -1.52 -4.52
N LYS A 93 -4.20 -1.32 -5.81
CA LYS A 93 -3.54 -0.28 -6.62
C LYS A 93 -3.81 1.12 -6.06
N TYR A 94 -5.04 1.40 -5.68
CA TYR A 94 -5.41 2.67 -5.05
C TYR A 94 -4.66 2.87 -3.72
N ALA A 95 -4.63 1.84 -2.86
CA ALA A 95 -3.90 1.89 -1.59
C ALA A 95 -2.40 2.14 -1.79
N LYS A 96 -1.78 1.51 -2.80
CA LYS A 96 -0.38 1.76 -3.15
C LYS A 96 -0.13 3.21 -3.57
N VAL A 97 -1.02 3.79 -4.38
CA VAL A 97 -0.91 5.21 -4.76
C VAL A 97 -1.03 6.11 -3.54
N GLY A 98 -1.98 5.83 -2.64
CA GLY A 98 -2.10 6.53 -1.36
C GLY A 98 -0.81 6.47 -0.54
N ALA A 99 -0.25 5.27 -0.36
CA ALA A 99 1.02 5.08 0.36
C ALA A 99 2.20 5.80 -0.30
N ALA A 100 2.24 5.86 -1.64
CA ALA A 100 3.25 6.64 -2.36
C ALA A 100 3.14 8.15 -2.08
N ILE A 101 1.91 8.68 -2.02
CA ILE A 101 1.65 10.08 -1.67
C ILE A 101 2.07 10.35 -0.21
N SER A 102 1.71 9.45 0.73
CA SER A 102 2.12 9.58 2.13
C SER A 102 3.64 9.58 2.29
N LEU A 103 4.34 8.67 1.60
CA LEU A 103 5.80 8.63 1.60
C LEU A 103 6.42 9.91 1.01
N TYR A 104 5.86 10.42 -0.08
CA TYR A 104 6.29 11.70 -0.66
C TYR A 104 6.12 12.86 0.33
N GLN A 105 5.01 12.91 1.06
CA GLN A 105 4.76 13.92 2.08
C GLN A 105 5.73 13.79 3.26
N ALA A 106 5.97 12.56 3.75
CA ALA A 106 6.89 12.29 4.85
C ALA A 106 8.33 12.70 4.52
N LEU A 107 8.75 12.56 3.26
CA LEU A 107 10.05 13.02 2.77
C LEU A 107 10.18 14.55 2.64
N GLY A 108 9.17 15.30 3.08
CA GLY A 108 9.17 16.76 3.03
C GLY A 108 8.43 17.34 1.83
N GLY A 109 7.62 16.53 1.14
CA GLY A 109 6.57 16.93 0.20
C GLY A 109 6.82 18.23 -0.55
N GLY A 110 7.65 18.19 -1.59
CA GLY A 110 7.87 19.28 -2.55
C GLY A 110 7.76 20.69 -1.98
N ARG A 111 8.53 21.01 -0.93
CA ARG A 111 8.48 22.30 -0.26
C ARG A 111 8.70 23.47 -1.23
N ASN A 112 7.62 24.24 -1.40
CA ASN A 112 7.62 25.70 -1.33
C ASN A 112 6.90 26.10 -0.04
#